data_AF-A0A3M7HY84-F1
#
_entry.id   AF-A0A3M7HY84-F1
#
_cell.length_a   1.000
_cell.length_b   1.000
_cell.length_c   1.000
_cell.angle_alpha   90.00
_cell.angle_beta   90.00
_cell.angle_gamma   90.00
#
_symmetry.space_group_name_H-M   'P 1'
#
loop_
_entity.id
_entity.type
_entity.pdbx_description
1 polymer ?
#
loop_
_entity_poly.entity_id
_entity_poly.type
_entity_poly.pdbx_seq_one_letter_code
_entity_poly.pdbx_strand_id
1 'polypeptide(L)'
;MQAQLELWDADLHNLRATACEVLAKLLIEQEDDLLFLMQEMLLKRYSFVVDGEETIPANAIEKAVDLHALRVIASSGYQKCISHLWRGWLVQDEDDPSRFVDYKLKTDTSYWAHLDPDRMRVPQYQNAVQIIVSLIFLGLYTGAINTINPSGDLDIVEGLLYVFTLGFICDEVGKFYKVGRFYLGFWNVFNSTLYVLLAVSFIMRCIALGNFQGTAEREKYNTLSYNFLAFSAPMFWMRLMLYLDGFRFFGAMLVVLKVMFRESLIFFALLLVVLIGFLQAFVGMDQVDNNLTAVQFIVTEMANGIMGSPEFDVWDRFAPPFGLILYYIYTFIITVILLNVLIALYNSAYEDITQNAIDEYLALFSQKTIQFVRAPDENVFIAPFNLIEIICLSIPFEWWMSKQSYERLNDIVMGIIYSPLLVVTAYTEQQTARQVKFNRSRHESDDDTIEEWEQMLDQTDFEGSGWHKRVEDSKPNVIQDDTAIKVEKLQQQVAELMEMLKARQQSNGGG
;
A
#
# COMPACT_ATOMS: atom_id res chain seq x y z
N MET A 1 -5.88 -21.96 6.90
CA MET A 1 -7.30 -22.31 7.17
C MET A 1 -7.45 -23.51 8.08
N GLN A 2 -6.84 -24.66 7.80
CA GLN A 2 -7.04 -25.87 8.62
C GLN A 2 -6.51 -25.76 10.06
N ALA A 3 -5.41 -25.02 10.28
CA ALA A 3 -4.91 -24.70 11.62
C ALA A 3 -5.92 -23.93 12.51
N GLN A 4 -6.85 -23.18 11.91
CA GLN A 4 -7.90 -22.47 12.66
C GLN A 4 -9.07 -23.38 13.05
N LEU A 5 -9.29 -24.47 12.29
CA LEU A 5 -10.34 -25.45 12.55
C LEU A 5 -9.85 -26.52 13.56
N GLU A 6 -8.59 -26.94 13.41
CA GLU A 6 -7.96 -27.97 14.23
C GLU A 6 -6.92 -27.35 15.17
N LEU A 7 -7.39 -26.58 16.16
CA LEU A 7 -6.54 -25.88 17.13
C LEU A 7 -5.55 -26.80 17.89
N TRP A 8 -5.88 -28.08 18.02
CA TRP A 8 -5.08 -29.08 18.73
C TRP A 8 -3.81 -29.51 17.97
N ASP A 9 -3.76 -29.33 16.66
CA ASP A 9 -2.60 -29.64 15.80
C ASP A 9 -2.20 -28.43 14.92
N ALA A 10 -2.52 -27.23 15.40
CA ALA A 10 -2.31 -25.99 14.65
C ALA A 10 -0.84 -25.79 14.26
N ASP A 11 0.10 -26.16 15.14
CA ASP A 11 1.53 -26.03 14.90
C ASP A 11 2.00 -26.87 13.71
N LEU A 12 1.54 -28.13 13.60
CA LEU A 12 1.87 -28.99 12.47
C LEU A 12 1.29 -28.45 11.16
N HIS A 13 0.04 -27.96 11.19
CA HIS A 13 -0.60 -27.36 10.02
C HIS A 13 0.09 -26.07 9.57
N ASN A 14 0.55 -25.24 10.49
CA ASN A 14 1.34 -24.04 10.19
C ASN A 14 2.72 -24.40 9.60
N LEU A 15 3.35 -25.46 10.11
CA LEU A 15 4.61 -25.96 9.57
C LEU A 15 4.43 -26.49 8.13
N ARG A 16 3.34 -27.23 7.87
CA ARG A 16 2.99 -27.71 6.52
C ARG A 16 2.75 -26.55 5.55
N ALA A 17 2.05 -25.50 6.00
CA ALA A 17 1.85 -24.30 5.20
C ALA A 17 3.19 -23.64 4.84
N THR A 18 4.07 -23.46 5.84
CA THR A 18 5.42 -22.93 5.62
C THR A 18 6.23 -23.77 4.63
N ALA A 19 6.15 -25.10 4.73
CA ALA A 19 6.84 -26.00 3.81
C ALA A 19 6.32 -25.84 2.36
N CYS A 20 5.01 -25.69 2.19
CA CYS A 20 4.41 -25.44 0.88
C CYS A 20 4.86 -24.10 0.28
N GLU A 21 4.96 -23.03 1.10
CA GLU A 21 5.48 -21.74 0.64
C GLU A 21 6.94 -21.82 0.19
N VAL A 22 7.77 -22.58 0.90
CA VAL A 22 9.17 -22.80 0.51
C VAL A 22 9.26 -23.54 -0.81
N LEU A 23 8.47 -24.61 -0.98
CA LEU A 23 8.42 -25.35 -2.24
C LEU A 23 7.93 -24.48 -3.40
N ALA A 24 6.89 -23.67 -3.19
CA ALA A 24 6.39 -22.74 -4.19
C ALA A 24 7.45 -21.72 -4.59
N LYS A 25 8.16 -21.13 -3.62
CA LYS A 25 9.28 -20.22 -3.90
C LYS A 25 10.37 -20.91 -4.72
N LEU A 26 10.75 -22.14 -4.37
CA LEU A 26 11.78 -22.88 -5.10
C LEU A 26 11.36 -23.16 -6.55
N LEU A 27 10.11 -23.53 -6.79
CA LEU A 27 9.61 -23.75 -8.15
C LEU A 27 9.64 -22.46 -8.99
N ILE A 28 9.30 -21.32 -8.40
CA ILE A 28 9.33 -20.02 -9.09
C ILE A 28 10.76 -19.59 -9.44
N GLU A 29 11.71 -19.79 -8.51
CA GLU A 29 13.11 -19.37 -8.71
C GLU A 29 13.93 -20.34 -9.58
N GLN A 30 13.47 -21.59 -9.75
CA GLN A 30 14.13 -22.59 -10.61
C GLN A 30 13.72 -22.51 -12.08
N GLU A 31 12.66 -21.77 -12.39
CA GLU A 31 12.14 -21.69 -13.75
C GLU A 31 12.90 -20.63 -14.56
N ASP A 32 13.63 -21.08 -15.59
CA ASP A 32 14.43 -20.21 -16.46
C ASP A 32 13.58 -19.55 -17.58
N ASP A 33 12.49 -20.22 -18.02
CA ASP A 33 11.61 -19.68 -19.06
C ASP A 33 10.62 -18.66 -18.47
N LEU A 34 10.97 -17.38 -18.59
CA LEU A 34 10.15 -16.26 -18.13
C LEU A 34 8.74 -16.24 -18.74
N LEU A 35 8.57 -16.68 -20.00
CA LEU A 35 7.27 -16.65 -20.65
C LEU A 35 6.35 -17.73 -20.06
N PHE A 36 6.88 -18.94 -19.86
CA PHE A 36 6.17 -20.03 -19.21
C PHE A 36 5.84 -19.70 -17.75
N LEU A 37 6.82 -19.16 -17.00
CA LEU A 37 6.64 -18.74 -15.62
C LEU A 37 5.50 -17.71 -15.48
N MET A 38 5.50 -16.67 -16.30
CA MET A 38 4.49 -15.61 -16.22
C MET A 38 3.11 -16.09 -16.69
N GLN A 39 3.00 -16.66 -17.90
CA GLN A 39 1.70 -16.94 -18.52
C GLN A 39 1.05 -18.21 -17.99
N GLU A 40 1.80 -19.30 -17.86
CA GLU A 40 1.24 -20.62 -17.53
C GLU A 40 1.31 -20.90 -16.03
N MET A 41 2.41 -20.58 -15.35
CA MET A 41 2.57 -20.92 -13.94
C MET A 41 1.89 -19.90 -13.00
N LEU A 42 2.06 -18.60 -13.27
CA LEU A 42 1.61 -17.54 -12.36
C LEU A 42 0.23 -16.95 -12.70
N LEU A 43 -0.02 -16.63 -13.97
CA LEU A 43 -1.21 -15.89 -14.43
C LEU A 43 -2.37 -16.76 -14.95
N LYS A 44 -2.15 -18.05 -15.13
CA LYS A 44 -3.22 -18.95 -15.54
C LYS A 44 -4.16 -19.26 -14.37
N ARG A 45 -5.46 -19.19 -14.63
CA ARG A 45 -6.50 -19.50 -13.64
C ARG A 45 -6.65 -21.00 -13.51
N TYR A 46 -6.39 -21.52 -12.31
CA TYR A 46 -6.60 -22.93 -11.98
C TYR A 46 -7.80 -23.07 -11.04
N SER A 47 -8.66 -24.07 -11.29
CA SER A 47 -9.66 -24.57 -10.35
C SER A 47 -9.28 -25.97 -9.89
N PHE A 48 -9.56 -26.29 -8.64
CA PHE A 48 -9.41 -27.64 -8.10
C PHE A 48 -10.70 -28.08 -7.42
N VAL A 49 -10.90 -29.39 -7.29
CA VAL A 49 -12.12 -29.95 -6.70
C VAL A 49 -11.89 -30.18 -5.22
N VAL A 50 -12.71 -29.58 -4.37
CA VAL A 50 -12.75 -29.82 -2.92
C VAL A 50 -14.12 -30.37 -2.58
N ASP A 51 -14.18 -31.53 -1.95
CA ASP A 51 -15.42 -32.19 -1.51
C ASP A 51 -16.49 -32.36 -2.60
N GLY A 52 -16.06 -32.46 -3.87
CA GLY A 52 -16.94 -32.64 -5.02
C GLY A 52 -17.44 -31.34 -5.68
N GLU A 53 -17.07 -30.17 -5.13
CA GLU A 53 -17.35 -28.86 -5.74
C GLU A 53 -16.08 -28.25 -6.33
N GLU A 54 -16.19 -27.68 -7.52
CA GLU A 54 -15.08 -26.92 -8.13
C GLU A 54 -14.92 -25.58 -7.42
N THR A 55 -13.70 -25.29 -6.97
CA THR A 55 -13.38 -23.99 -6.39
C THR A 55 -13.38 -22.91 -7.45
N ILE A 56 -13.68 -21.67 -7.04
CA ILE A 56 -13.58 -20.49 -7.91
C ILE A 56 -12.16 -20.45 -8.52
N PRO A 57 -12.04 -20.38 -9.86
CA PRO A 57 -10.74 -20.39 -10.53
C PRO A 57 -9.92 -19.18 -10.12
N ALA A 58 -8.68 -19.42 -9.65
CA ALA A 58 -7.80 -18.38 -9.14
C ALA A 58 -6.39 -18.54 -9.70
N ASN A 59 -5.73 -17.41 -9.93
CA ASN A 59 -4.31 -17.37 -10.32
C ASN A 59 -3.42 -17.62 -9.10
N ALA A 60 -2.21 -18.14 -9.33
CA ALA A 60 -1.23 -18.28 -8.26
C ALA A 60 -0.90 -16.92 -7.62
N ILE A 61 -0.85 -15.87 -8.43
CA ILE A 61 -0.65 -14.48 -7.96
C ILE A 61 -1.80 -14.00 -7.06
N GLU A 62 -3.04 -14.14 -7.52
CA GLU A 62 -4.21 -13.76 -6.73
C GLU A 62 -4.26 -14.55 -5.41
N LYS A 63 -3.98 -15.85 -5.48
CA LYS A 63 -4.00 -16.74 -4.32
C LYS A 63 -2.91 -16.43 -3.31
N ALA A 64 -1.70 -16.09 -3.76
CA ALA A 64 -0.59 -15.72 -2.88
C ALA A 64 -0.90 -14.46 -2.08
N VAL A 65 -1.53 -13.44 -2.70
CA VAL A 65 -1.98 -12.24 -2.01
C VAL A 65 -3.16 -12.51 -1.08
N ASP A 66 -4.16 -13.28 -1.52
CA ASP A 66 -5.33 -13.63 -0.70
C ASP A 66 -4.94 -14.44 0.55
N LEU A 67 -3.89 -15.28 0.46
CA LEU A 67 -3.33 -16.04 1.58
C LEU A 67 -2.28 -15.25 2.40
N HIS A 68 -1.86 -14.07 1.92
CA HIS A 68 -0.77 -13.28 2.50
C HIS A 68 0.54 -14.08 2.64
N ALA A 69 0.91 -14.83 1.60
CA ALA A 69 2.10 -15.67 1.56
C ALA A 69 3.37 -14.85 1.21
N LEU A 70 3.88 -14.10 2.20
CA LEU A 70 5.00 -13.15 2.03
C LEU A 70 6.22 -13.76 1.33
N ARG A 71 6.60 -15.00 1.67
CA ARG A 71 7.78 -15.67 1.11
C ARG A 71 7.68 -15.93 -0.39
N VAL A 72 6.48 -16.25 -0.89
CA VAL A 72 6.21 -16.47 -2.31
C VAL A 72 6.15 -15.13 -3.03
N ILE A 73 5.49 -14.14 -2.43
CA ILE A 73 5.38 -12.79 -2.98
C ILE A 73 6.76 -12.16 -3.14
N ALA A 74 7.65 -12.34 -2.17
CA ALA A 74 9.01 -11.79 -2.21
C ALA A 74 9.96 -12.51 -3.18
N SER A 75 9.50 -13.54 -3.91
CA SER A 75 10.32 -14.20 -4.94
C SER A 75 10.54 -13.31 -6.16
N SER A 76 11.70 -13.48 -6.80
CA SER A 76 12.14 -12.62 -7.91
C SER A 76 11.21 -12.75 -9.12
N GLY A 77 10.88 -13.98 -9.52
CA GLY A 77 9.97 -14.27 -10.62
C GLY A 77 8.55 -13.72 -10.41
N TYR A 78 8.05 -13.82 -9.17
CA TYR A 78 6.76 -13.24 -8.79
C TYR A 78 6.77 -11.72 -8.91
N GLN A 79 7.78 -11.04 -8.36
CA GLN A 79 7.89 -9.59 -8.43
C GLN A 79 8.09 -9.07 -9.85
N LYS A 80 8.84 -9.78 -10.69
CA LYS A 80 8.94 -9.47 -12.13
C LYS A 80 7.57 -9.54 -12.82
N CYS A 81 6.79 -10.59 -12.56
CA CYS A 81 5.45 -10.71 -13.11
C CYS A 81 4.52 -9.57 -12.66
N ILE A 82 4.55 -9.21 -11.37
CA ILE A 82 3.78 -8.06 -10.84
C ILE A 82 4.24 -6.75 -11.49
N SER A 83 5.54 -6.53 -11.64
CA SER A 83 6.09 -5.35 -12.34
C SER A 83 5.61 -5.26 -13.79
N HIS A 84 5.55 -6.39 -14.50
CA HIS A 84 5.05 -6.46 -15.88
C HIS A 84 3.54 -6.17 -15.97
N LEU A 85 2.74 -6.64 -15.01
CA LEU A 85 1.33 -6.27 -14.91
C LEU A 85 1.16 -4.78 -14.61
N TRP A 86 1.93 -4.25 -13.67
CA TRP A 86 1.87 -2.84 -13.27
C TRP A 86 2.16 -1.91 -14.45
N ARG A 87 3.20 -2.22 -15.24
CA ARG A 87 3.59 -1.48 -16.46
C ARG A 87 2.66 -1.73 -17.66
N GLY A 88 1.73 -2.67 -17.57
CA GLY A 88 0.82 -3.01 -18.68
C GLY A 88 1.48 -3.72 -19.85
N TRP A 89 2.55 -4.48 -19.59
CA TRP A 89 3.20 -5.34 -20.59
C TRP A 89 2.46 -6.67 -20.74
N LEU A 90 1.81 -7.12 -19.68
CA LEU A 90 0.91 -8.28 -19.69
C LEU A 90 -0.52 -7.78 -19.57
N VAL A 91 -1.35 -8.11 -20.56
CA VAL A 91 -2.75 -7.69 -20.66
C VAL A 91 -3.63 -8.93 -20.75
N GLN A 92 -4.87 -8.86 -20.24
CA GLN A 92 -5.83 -9.95 -20.44
C GLN A 92 -6.19 -10.07 -21.93
N ASP A 93 -6.35 -11.30 -22.40
CA ASP A 93 -6.76 -11.54 -23.78
C ASP A 93 -8.20 -11.04 -24.00
N GLU A 94 -8.46 -10.42 -25.15
CA GLU A 94 -9.81 -9.94 -25.50
C GLU A 94 -10.76 -11.10 -25.77
N ASP A 95 -10.25 -12.20 -26.33
CA ASP A 95 -11.02 -13.39 -26.69
C ASP A 95 -11.21 -14.37 -25.51
N ASP A 96 -10.28 -14.38 -24.55
CA ASP A 96 -10.30 -15.25 -23.37
C ASP A 96 -9.84 -14.50 -22.10
N PRO A 97 -10.76 -13.98 -21.28
CA PRO A 97 -10.46 -13.26 -20.04
C PRO A 97 -9.71 -14.08 -18.97
N SER A 98 -9.60 -15.41 -19.16
CA SER A 98 -8.86 -16.28 -18.25
C SER A 98 -7.36 -16.32 -18.54
N ARG A 99 -6.93 -15.81 -19.71
CA ARG A 99 -5.55 -15.82 -20.16
C ARG A 99 -4.95 -14.43 -20.20
N PHE A 100 -3.68 -14.34 -19.82
CA PHE A 100 -2.87 -13.13 -19.99
C PHE A 100 -1.91 -13.31 -21.15
N VAL A 101 -1.85 -12.31 -22.02
CA VAL A 101 -1.02 -12.29 -23.22
C VAL A 101 -0.10 -11.08 -23.18
N ASP A 102 1.07 -11.25 -23.80
CA ASP A 102 2.09 -10.23 -23.93
C ASP A 102 1.65 -9.13 -24.91
N TYR A 103 1.87 -7.87 -24.54
CA TYR A 103 1.38 -6.73 -25.30
C TYR A 103 2.14 -6.57 -26.63
N LYS A 104 1.40 -6.65 -27.75
CA LYS A 104 1.97 -6.75 -29.11
C LYS A 104 2.77 -5.52 -29.56
N LEU A 105 2.42 -4.31 -29.08
CA LEU A 105 3.08 -3.06 -29.50
C LEU A 105 4.23 -2.61 -28.58
N LYS A 106 4.68 -3.44 -27.64
CA LYS A 106 5.73 -3.06 -26.66
C LYS A 106 7.08 -2.64 -27.27
N THR A 107 7.37 -3.04 -28.50
CA THR A 107 8.61 -2.68 -29.22
C THR A 107 8.42 -1.62 -30.30
N ASP A 108 7.18 -1.20 -30.57
CA ASP A 108 6.99 -0.12 -31.53
C ASP A 108 7.53 1.18 -30.91
N THR A 109 8.28 1.96 -31.68
CA THR A 109 8.84 3.23 -31.23
C THR A 109 8.02 4.43 -31.73
N SER A 110 6.94 4.16 -32.49
CA SER A 110 6.10 5.19 -33.09
C SER A 110 5.22 5.86 -32.03
N TYR A 111 5.25 7.20 -31.96
CA TYR A 111 4.50 7.95 -30.94
C TYR A 111 2.98 7.77 -31.08
N TRP A 112 2.50 7.72 -32.32
CA TRP A 112 1.07 7.60 -32.64
C TRP A 112 0.48 6.24 -32.30
N ALA A 113 1.27 5.16 -32.33
CA ALA A 113 0.78 3.84 -31.95
C ALA A 113 0.56 3.67 -30.45
N HIS A 114 1.08 4.59 -29.62
CA HIS A 114 0.89 4.61 -28.17
C HIS A 114 -0.20 5.61 -27.73
N LEU A 115 -0.79 6.35 -28.66
CA LEU A 115 -1.90 7.27 -28.40
C LEU A 115 -3.24 6.51 -28.50
N ASP A 116 -3.37 5.50 -27.65
CA ASP A 116 -4.54 4.64 -27.58
C ASP A 116 -5.25 4.83 -26.22
N PRO A 117 -6.54 5.24 -26.20
CA PRO A 117 -7.31 5.35 -24.97
C PRO A 117 -7.32 4.08 -24.12
N ASP A 118 -7.21 2.89 -24.73
CA ASP A 118 -7.22 1.62 -24.01
C ASP A 118 -6.02 1.46 -23.07
N ARG A 119 -4.93 2.21 -23.28
CA ARG A 119 -3.79 2.25 -22.36
C ARG A 119 -4.13 2.86 -21.00
N MET A 120 -5.21 3.63 -20.89
CA MET A 120 -5.69 4.11 -19.59
C MET A 120 -6.17 2.98 -18.67
N ARG A 121 -6.31 1.75 -19.18
CA ARG A 121 -6.60 0.54 -18.37
C ARG A 121 -5.41 0.03 -17.58
N VAL A 122 -4.19 0.48 -17.90
CA VAL A 122 -2.96 0.01 -17.25
C VAL A 122 -2.89 0.52 -15.79
N PRO A 123 -2.59 -0.34 -14.80
CA PRO A 123 -2.57 0.02 -13.38
C PRO A 123 -1.71 1.24 -13.04
N GLN A 124 -0.52 1.35 -13.64
CA GLN A 124 0.39 2.47 -13.42
C GLN A 124 -0.24 3.82 -13.79
N TYR A 125 -0.90 3.90 -14.94
CA TYR A 125 -1.53 5.15 -15.41
C TYR A 125 -2.80 5.46 -14.63
N GLN A 126 -3.62 4.45 -14.33
CA GLN A 126 -4.79 4.63 -13.47
C GLN A 126 -4.41 5.19 -12.11
N ASN A 127 -3.41 4.59 -11.46
CA ASN A 127 -2.92 5.06 -10.16
C ASN A 127 -2.37 6.49 -10.27
N ALA A 128 -1.57 6.81 -11.29
CA ALA A 128 -1.05 8.17 -11.47
C ALA A 128 -2.16 9.21 -11.63
N VAL A 129 -3.20 8.90 -12.42
CA VAL A 129 -4.35 9.79 -12.63
C VAL A 129 -5.15 9.94 -11.34
N GLN A 130 -5.38 8.87 -10.59
CA GLN A 130 -6.05 8.93 -9.29
C GLN A 130 -5.29 9.85 -8.30
N ILE A 131 -3.95 9.78 -8.28
CA ILE A 131 -3.11 10.66 -7.45
C ILE A 131 -3.28 12.12 -7.89
N ILE A 132 -3.18 12.40 -9.19
CA ILE A 132 -3.33 13.77 -9.73
C ILE A 132 -4.72 14.33 -9.39
N VAL A 133 -5.78 13.56 -9.62
CA VAL A 133 -7.14 13.98 -9.27
C VAL A 133 -7.28 14.18 -7.77
N SER A 134 -6.68 13.34 -6.93
CA SER A 134 -6.71 13.52 -5.47
C SER A 134 -5.99 14.80 -5.04
N LEU A 135 -4.88 15.17 -5.68
CA LEU A 135 -4.18 16.43 -5.44
C LEU A 135 -5.02 17.63 -5.88
N ILE A 136 -5.68 17.56 -7.04
CA ILE A 136 -6.64 18.58 -7.50
C ILE A 136 -7.78 18.72 -6.49
N PHE A 137 -8.35 17.61 -6.02
CA PHE A 137 -9.42 17.60 -5.03
C PHE A 137 -9.00 18.26 -3.71
N LEU A 138 -7.79 17.99 -3.23
CA LEU A 138 -7.22 18.67 -2.06
C LEU A 138 -7.00 20.17 -2.30
N GLY A 139 -6.53 20.55 -3.49
CA GLY A 139 -6.38 21.95 -3.89
C GLY A 139 -7.72 22.70 -3.92
N LEU A 140 -8.76 22.08 -4.45
CA LEU A 140 -10.12 22.63 -4.47
C LEU A 140 -10.70 22.77 -3.07
N TYR A 141 -10.49 21.77 -2.21
CA TYR A 141 -10.90 21.82 -0.81
C TYR A 141 -10.21 22.96 -0.06
N THR A 142 -8.89 23.08 -0.23
CA THR A 142 -8.09 24.15 0.38
C THR A 142 -8.53 25.52 -0.14
N GLY A 143 -8.84 25.62 -1.43
CA GLY A 143 -9.43 26.81 -2.04
C GLY A 143 -10.77 27.17 -1.39
N ALA A 144 -11.70 26.22 -1.31
CA ALA A 144 -13.04 26.42 -0.75
C ALA A 144 -13.02 26.83 0.73
N ILE A 145 -12.06 26.33 1.52
CA ILE A 145 -11.89 26.76 2.93
C ILE A 145 -11.28 28.14 3.04
N ASN A 146 -10.38 28.53 2.13
CA ASN A 146 -9.76 29.85 2.19
C ASN A 146 -10.68 30.95 1.61
N THR A 147 -11.65 30.59 0.76
CA THR A 147 -12.62 31.52 0.15
C THR A 147 -13.99 31.49 0.82
N ILE A 148 -14.05 31.26 2.14
CA ILE A 148 -15.32 31.29 2.89
C ILE A 148 -16.01 32.65 2.70
N ASN A 149 -17.15 32.63 2.01
CA ASN A 149 -17.95 33.82 1.76
C ASN A 149 -19.12 33.90 2.75
N PRO A 150 -19.12 34.87 3.69
CA PRO A 150 -20.21 35.06 4.65
C PRO A 150 -21.54 35.43 3.97
N SER A 151 -21.49 35.96 2.75
CA SER A 151 -22.66 36.41 1.98
C SER A 151 -23.56 35.26 1.50
N GLY A 152 -23.06 34.01 1.58
CA GLY A 152 -23.84 32.81 1.33
C GLY A 152 -24.13 32.53 -0.14
N ASP A 153 -23.31 33.05 -1.05
CA ASP A 153 -23.32 32.67 -2.46
C ASP A 153 -22.37 31.49 -2.69
N LEU A 154 -22.74 30.57 -3.59
CA LEU A 154 -21.90 29.45 -3.98
C LEU A 154 -20.73 29.95 -4.83
N ASP A 155 -19.52 29.75 -4.34
CA ASP A 155 -18.31 29.99 -5.11
C ASP A 155 -18.16 28.91 -6.19
N ILE A 156 -17.52 29.26 -7.32
CA ILE A 156 -17.23 28.33 -8.40
C ILE A 156 -16.37 27.17 -7.86
N VAL A 157 -15.41 27.49 -6.99
CA VAL A 157 -14.53 26.49 -6.35
C VAL A 157 -15.34 25.53 -5.46
N GLU A 158 -16.29 26.05 -4.69
CA GLU A 158 -17.19 25.26 -3.84
C GLU A 158 -18.08 24.33 -4.68
N GLY A 159 -18.66 24.88 -5.76
CA GLY A 159 -19.46 24.09 -6.71
C GLY A 159 -18.65 22.95 -7.35
N LEU A 160 -17.41 23.23 -7.76
CA LEU A 160 -16.54 22.22 -8.37
C LEU A 160 -16.10 21.15 -7.35
N LEU A 161 -15.85 21.53 -6.09
CA LEU A 161 -15.61 20.59 -5.00
C LEU A 161 -16.79 19.62 -4.80
N TYR A 162 -18.03 20.12 -4.81
CA TYR A 162 -19.21 19.27 -4.68
C TYR A 162 -19.43 18.37 -5.89
N VAL A 163 -19.16 18.85 -7.11
CA VAL A 163 -19.20 18.00 -8.32
C VAL A 163 -18.18 16.87 -8.22
N PHE A 164 -16.94 17.17 -7.79
CA PHE A 164 -15.94 16.14 -7.56
C PHE A 164 -16.37 15.13 -6.51
N THR A 165 -16.94 15.61 -5.40
CA THR A 165 -17.46 14.78 -4.32
C THR A 165 -18.55 13.85 -4.82
N LEU A 166 -19.48 14.36 -5.65
CA LEU A 166 -20.54 13.55 -6.26
C LEU A 166 -19.97 12.45 -7.15
N GLY A 167 -18.95 12.75 -7.96
CA GLY A 167 -18.26 11.76 -8.79
C GLY A 167 -17.65 10.65 -7.95
N PHE A 168 -16.96 10.99 -6.86
CA PHE A 168 -16.41 9.99 -5.93
C PHE A 168 -17.50 9.17 -5.24
N ILE A 169 -18.63 9.76 -4.85
CA ILE A 169 -19.76 9.03 -4.25
C ILE A 169 -20.33 8.03 -5.25
N CYS A 170 -20.57 8.43 -6.50
CA CYS A 170 -21.09 7.54 -7.54
C CYS A 170 -20.15 6.37 -7.83
N ASP A 171 -18.85 6.61 -7.87
CA ASP A 171 -17.81 5.58 -8.04
C ASP A 171 -17.83 4.58 -6.87
N GLU A 172 -17.84 5.08 -5.63
CA GLU A 172 -17.86 4.25 -4.43
C GLU A 172 -19.14 3.39 -4.33
N VAL A 173 -20.29 3.97 -4.68
CA VAL A 173 -21.58 3.26 -4.73
C VAL A 173 -21.59 2.17 -5.81
N GLY A 174 -21.02 2.45 -6.99
CA GLY A 174 -20.87 1.48 -8.06
C GLY A 174 -20.01 0.28 -7.64
N LYS A 175 -18.87 0.53 -7.01
CA LYS A 175 -17.98 -0.51 -6.46
C LYS A 175 -18.67 -1.32 -5.37
N PHE A 176 -19.38 -0.65 -4.45
CA PHE A 176 -20.13 -1.31 -3.40
C PHE A 176 -21.25 -2.20 -3.96
N TYR A 177 -21.92 -1.78 -5.03
CA TYR A 177 -22.95 -2.57 -5.70
C TYR A 177 -22.40 -3.84 -6.36
N LYS A 178 -21.25 -3.75 -7.05
CA LYS A 178 -20.61 -4.89 -7.74
C LYS A 178 -20.00 -5.91 -6.77
N VAL A 179 -19.29 -5.44 -5.76
CA VAL A 179 -18.48 -6.31 -4.87
C VAL A 179 -19.22 -6.70 -3.58
N GLY A 180 -20.19 -5.90 -3.15
CA GLY A 180 -20.97 -6.14 -1.93
C GLY A 180 -20.13 -6.01 -0.65
N ARG A 181 -20.37 -6.91 0.33
CA ARG A 181 -19.75 -6.84 1.66
C ARG A 181 -18.22 -6.95 1.66
N PHE A 182 -17.64 -7.60 0.64
CA PHE A 182 -16.19 -7.75 0.51
C PHE A 182 -15.47 -6.45 0.16
N TYR A 183 -16.21 -5.39 -0.19
CA TYR A 183 -15.67 -4.06 -0.43
C TYR A 183 -15.34 -3.27 0.86
N LEU A 184 -15.83 -3.73 2.02
CA LEU A 184 -15.68 -3.01 3.29
C LEU A 184 -14.24 -3.14 3.84
N GLY A 185 -13.34 -2.29 3.35
CA GLY A 185 -12.01 -2.05 3.92
C GLY A 185 -11.97 -0.84 4.83
N PHE A 186 -11.00 -0.78 5.75
CA PHE A 186 -10.79 0.38 6.65
C PHE A 186 -10.72 1.70 5.88
N TRP A 187 -9.91 1.75 4.83
CA TRP A 187 -9.73 2.94 4.00
C TRP A 187 -10.96 3.32 3.20
N ASN A 188 -11.73 2.34 2.73
CA ASN A 188 -12.98 2.58 2.01
C ASN A 188 -14.04 3.17 2.96
N VAL A 189 -14.13 2.67 4.20
CA VAL A 189 -15.01 3.25 5.23
C VAL A 189 -14.56 4.67 5.61
N PHE A 190 -13.26 4.89 5.72
CA PHE A 190 -12.69 6.21 6.00
C PHE A 190 -13.04 7.22 4.89
N ASN A 191 -12.82 6.86 3.63
CA ASN A 191 -13.17 7.69 2.47
C ASN A 191 -14.69 7.88 2.34
N SER A 192 -15.48 6.84 2.58
CA SER A 192 -16.95 6.95 2.60
C SER A 192 -17.42 7.94 3.66
N THR A 193 -16.81 7.92 4.85
CA THR A 193 -17.13 8.86 5.93
C THR A 193 -16.79 10.31 5.53
N LEU A 194 -15.65 10.53 4.87
CA LEU A 194 -15.31 11.84 4.28
C LEU A 194 -16.41 12.33 3.33
N TYR A 195 -16.84 11.47 2.40
CA TYR A 195 -17.87 11.84 1.43
C TYR A 195 -19.23 12.10 2.07
N VAL A 196 -19.59 11.34 3.11
CA VAL A 196 -20.82 11.57 3.87
C VAL A 196 -20.77 12.94 4.57
N LEU A 197 -19.65 13.31 5.20
CA LEU A 197 -19.51 14.63 5.83
C LEU A 197 -19.64 15.77 4.80
N LEU A 198 -19.05 15.62 3.63
CA LEU A 198 -19.18 16.59 2.54
C LEU A 198 -20.61 16.65 1.97
N ALA A 199 -21.28 15.51 1.85
CA ALA A 199 -22.68 15.45 1.43
C ALA A 199 -23.60 16.12 2.45
N VAL A 200 -23.37 15.91 3.76
CA VAL A 200 -24.10 16.61 4.83
C VAL A 200 -23.85 18.11 4.74
N SER A 201 -22.59 18.53 4.55
CA SER A 201 -22.27 19.95 4.34
C SER A 201 -23.04 20.54 3.15
N PHE A 202 -23.04 19.85 2.00
CA PHE A 202 -23.77 20.26 0.80
C PHE A 202 -25.28 20.36 1.04
N ILE A 203 -25.90 19.36 1.69
CA ILE A 203 -27.33 19.37 2.00
C ILE A 203 -27.67 20.57 2.90
N MET A 204 -26.87 20.82 3.94
CA MET A 204 -27.05 21.99 4.81
C MET A 204 -26.91 23.30 4.04
N ARG A 205 -26.01 23.36 3.06
CA ARG A 205 -25.83 24.49 2.15
C ARG A 205 -27.07 24.72 1.27
N CYS A 206 -27.63 23.66 0.68
CA CYS A 206 -28.87 23.75 -0.09
C CYS A 206 -30.04 24.25 0.75
N ILE A 207 -30.16 23.78 2.00
CA ILE A 207 -31.18 24.26 2.94
C ILE A 207 -30.97 25.74 3.26
N ALA A 208 -29.74 26.18 3.47
CA ALA A 208 -29.42 27.59 3.72
C ALA A 208 -29.80 28.49 2.53
N LEU A 209 -29.57 28.04 1.31
CA LEU A 209 -29.93 28.76 0.08
C LEU A 209 -31.44 28.83 -0.18
N GLY A 210 -32.19 27.82 0.26
CA GLY A 210 -33.65 27.81 0.21
C GLY A 210 -34.32 28.85 1.11
N ASN A 211 -33.60 29.34 2.13
CA ASN A 211 -34.09 30.36 3.06
C ASN A 211 -33.81 31.79 2.56
N PHE A 212 -34.76 32.69 2.82
CA PHE A 212 -34.67 34.09 2.40
C PHE A 212 -33.43 34.79 2.97
N GLN A 213 -32.82 35.66 2.18
CA GLN A 213 -31.60 36.40 2.54
C GLN A 213 -31.81 37.19 3.84
N GLY A 214 -30.86 37.08 4.78
CA GLY A 214 -30.87 37.82 6.06
C GLY A 214 -31.63 37.16 7.21
N THR A 215 -32.16 35.95 7.04
CA THR A 215 -32.80 35.20 8.15
C THR A 215 -31.73 34.54 9.05
N ALA A 216 -31.88 34.61 10.38
CA ALA A 216 -30.95 33.98 11.34
C ALA A 216 -30.77 32.46 11.10
N GLU A 217 -31.79 31.79 10.54
CA GLU A 217 -31.71 30.38 10.17
C GLU A 217 -30.73 30.13 9.04
N ARG A 218 -30.62 31.02 8.05
CA ARG A 218 -29.66 30.90 6.94
C ARG A 218 -28.23 30.99 7.43
N GLU A 219 -27.94 31.93 8.33
CA GLU A 219 -26.61 32.06 8.94
C GLU A 219 -26.25 30.79 9.72
N LYS A 220 -27.17 30.27 10.54
CA LYS A 220 -26.96 29.04 11.30
C LYS A 220 -26.62 27.84 10.41
N TYR A 221 -27.38 27.60 9.34
CA TYR A 221 -27.12 26.48 8.42
C TYR A 221 -25.82 26.67 7.63
N ASN A 222 -25.49 27.91 7.25
CA ASN A 222 -24.20 28.22 6.62
C ASN A 222 -23.02 27.95 7.56
N THR A 223 -23.08 28.41 8.81
CA THR A 223 -22.04 28.13 9.80
C THR A 223 -21.90 26.63 10.05
N LEU A 224 -23.02 25.91 10.14
CA LEU A 224 -23.00 24.45 10.34
C LEU A 224 -22.37 23.71 9.15
N SER A 225 -22.71 24.09 7.92
CA SER A 225 -22.08 23.55 6.70
C SER A 225 -20.57 23.77 6.72
N TYR A 226 -20.10 24.99 7.00
CA TYR A 226 -18.66 25.27 7.10
C TYR A 226 -17.98 24.52 8.25
N ASN A 227 -18.65 24.32 9.38
CA ASN A 227 -18.11 23.53 10.49
C ASN A 227 -17.93 22.05 10.09
N PHE A 228 -18.89 21.46 9.38
CA PHE A 228 -18.74 20.10 8.84
C PHE A 228 -17.64 20.01 7.78
N LEU A 229 -17.53 21.01 6.91
CA LEU A 229 -16.44 21.10 5.93
C LEU A 229 -15.08 21.16 6.65
N ALA A 230 -14.92 22.04 7.64
CA ALA A 230 -13.69 22.17 8.41
C ALA A 230 -13.36 20.91 9.23
N PHE A 231 -14.37 20.24 9.80
CA PHE A 231 -14.20 18.98 10.52
C PHE A 231 -13.64 17.86 9.62
N SER A 232 -13.91 17.93 8.31
CA SER A 232 -13.37 16.96 7.35
C SER A 232 -11.89 17.20 6.98
N ALA A 233 -11.25 18.29 7.43
CA ALA A 233 -9.88 18.63 7.02
C ALA A 233 -8.84 17.55 7.29
N PRO A 234 -8.77 16.94 8.50
CA PRO A 234 -7.79 15.89 8.75
C PRO A 234 -8.00 14.70 7.81
N MET A 235 -9.24 14.40 7.43
CA MET A 235 -9.56 13.27 6.57
C MET A 235 -9.07 13.48 5.13
N PHE A 236 -9.12 14.71 4.61
CA PHE A 236 -8.52 15.05 3.31
C PHE A 236 -7.01 14.80 3.29
N TRP A 237 -6.31 15.22 4.34
CA TRP A 237 -4.86 15.01 4.45
C TRP A 237 -4.49 13.54 4.67
N MET A 238 -5.27 12.83 5.49
CA MET A 238 -5.10 11.38 5.69
C MET A 238 -5.35 10.60 4.40
N ARG A 239 -6.30 11.04 3.55
CA ARG A 239 -6.52 10.46 2.23
C ARG A 239 -5.30 10.65 1.31
N LEU A 240 -4.52 11.72 1.44
CA LEU A 240 -3.28 11.86 0.67
C LEU A 240 -2.23 10.83 1.11
N MET A 241 -2.15 10.53 2.41
CA MET A 241 -1.21 9.52 2.94
C MET A 241 -1.44 8.14 2.32
N LEU A 242 -2.68 7.81 1.94
CA LEU A 242 -2.99 6.56 1.25
C LEU A 242 -2.26 6.38 -0.08
N TYR A 243 -2.01 7.48 -0.78
CA TYR A 243 -1.35 7.45 -2.09
C TYR A 243 0.17 7.54 -1.99
N LEU A 244 0.70 7.82 -0.80
CA LEU A 244 2.14 7.77 -0.52
C LEU A 244 2.65 6.34 -0.33
N ASP A 245 1.77 5.34 -0.34
CA ASP A 245 2.10 3.91 -0.33
C ASP A 245 3.00 3.47 -1.49
N GLY A 246 3.07 4.26 -2.57
CA GLY A 246 4.00 4.05 -3.69
C GLY A 246 5.48 4.20 -3.30
N PHE A 247 5.78 4.81 -2.16
CA PHE A 247 7.13 4.88 -1.62
C PHE A 247 7.35 3.76 -0.58
N ARG A 248 8.44 3.01 -0.76
CA ARG A 248 8.78 1.86 0.11
C ARG A 248 8.70 2.16 1.61
N PHE A 249 9.21 3.31 2.02
CA PHE A 249 9.21 3.73 3.42
C PHE A 249 7.79 3.97 3.97
N PHE A 250 6.97 4.73 3.24
CA PHE A 250 5.61 5.08 3.68
C PHE A 250 4.67 3.87 3.60
N GLY A 251 4.80 3.05 2.55
CA GLY A 251 4.04 1.80 2.42
C GLY A 251 4.26 0.87 3.60
N ALA A 252 5.52 0.58 3.95
CA ALA A 252 5.86 -0.24 5.11
C ALA A 252 5.30 0.37 6.42
N MET A 253 5.44 1.68 6.61
CA MET A 253 4.91 2.37 7.80
C MET A 253 3.38 2.27 7.92
N LEU A 254 2.65 2.33 6.81
CA LEU A 254 1.19 2.15 6.82
C LEU A 254 0.78 0.73 7.24
N VAL A 255 1.53 -0.30 6.83
CA VAL A 255 1.33 -1.67 7.33
C VAL A 255 1.53 -1.72 8.83
N VAL A 256 2.66 -1.18 9.30
CA VAL A 256 3.01 -1.14 10.72
C VAL A 256 1.89 -0.52 11.54
N LEU A 257 1.42 0.67 11.16
CA LEU A 257 0.31 1.34 11.84
C LEU A 257 -0.96 0.47 11.86
N LYS A 258 -1.32 -0.15 10.73
CA LYS A 258 -2.51 -1.01 10.65
C LYS A 258 -2.44 -2.21 11.58
N VAL A 259 -1.29 -2.90 11.64
CA VAL A 259 -1.10 -4.06 12.52
C VAL A 259 -1.12 -3.63 13.98
N MET A 260 -0.42 -2.54 14.32
CA MET A 260 -0.42 -1.97 15.67
C MET A 260 -1.84 -1.62 16.14
N PHE A 261 -2.67 -1.01 15.30
CA PHE A 261 -4.08 -0.71 15.63
C PHE A 261 -4.92 -1.98 15.85
N ARG A 262 -4.65 -3.05 15.10
CA ARG A 262 -5.35 -4.33 15.27
C ARG A 262 -4.98 -4.98 16.60
N GLU A 263 -3.71 -4.96 16.96
CA GLU A 263 -3.21 -5.55 18.20
C GLU A 263 -3.62 -4.74 19.44
N SER A 264 -3.61 -3.41 19.35
CA SER A 264 -4.06 -2.55 20.45
C SER A 264 -5.56 -2.53 20.66
N LEU A 265 -6.38 -3.13 19.79
CA LEU A 265 -7.83 -3.16 19.94
C LEU A 265 -8.25 -3.85 21.26
N ILE A 266 -7.60 -4.97 21.62
CA ILE A 266 -7.84 -5.66 22.89
C ILE A 266 -7.49 -4.75 24.07
N PHE A 267 -6.40 -4.00 23.95
CA PHE A 267 -6.00 -3.02 24.96
C PHE A 267 -7.01 -1.87 25.07
N PHE A 268 -7.50 -1.32 23.96
CA PHE A 268 -8.54 -0.28 23.99
C PHE A 268 -9.85 -0.80 24.60
N ALA A 269 -10.20 -2.07 24.37
CA ALA A 269 -11.35 -2.70 25.02
C ALA A 269 -11.15 -2.80 26.54
N LEU A 270 -9.96 -3.24 27.00
CA LEU A 270 -9.62 -3.27 28.43
C LEU A 270 -9.64 -1.86 29.04
N LEU A 271 -9.04 -0.88 28.37
CA LEU A 271 -9.06 0.52 28.77
C LEU A 271 -10.50 0.99 28.95
N LEU A 272 -11.38 0.74 27.98
CA LEU A 272 -12.78 1.15 28.03
C LEU A 272 -13.53 0.51 29.23
N VAL A 273 -13.30 -0.77 29.52
CA VAL A 273 -13.87 -1.44 30.71
C VAL A 273 -13.41 -0.76 32.00
N VAL A 274 -12.12 -0.45 32.11
CA VAL A 274 -11.56 0.27 33.25
C VAL A 274 -12.17 1.68 33.36
N LEU A 275 -12.27 2.42 32.25
CA LEU A 275 -12.89 3.74 32.20
C LEU A 275 -14.34 3.71 32.66
N ILE A 276 -15.14 2.74 32.21
CA ILE A 276 -16.54 2.60 32.67
C ILE A 276 -16.58 2.33 34.17
N GLY A 277 -15.71 1.47 34.70
CA GLY A 277 -15.66 1.17 36.14
C GLY A 277 -15.35 2.41 36.99
N PHE A 278 -14.37 3.21 36.57
CA PHE A 278 -14.05 4.46 37.24
C PHE A 278 -15.13 5.52 37.07
N LEU A 279 -15.70 5.66 35.87
CA LEU A 279 -16.80 6.59 35.61
C LEU A 279 -18.01 6.26 36.49
N GLN A 280 -18.35 4.98 36.61
CA GLN A 280 -19.42 4.52 37.48
C GLN A 280 -19.13 4.85 38.96
N ALA A 281 -17.89 4.70 39.41
CA ALA A 281 -17.49 5.04 40.77
C ALA A 281 -17.58 6.56 41.05
N PHE A 282 -17.12 7.40 40.12
CA PHE A 282 -17.22 8.87 40.25
C PHE A 282 -18.66 9.36 40.20
N VAL A 283 -19.48 8.85 39.27
CA VAL A 283 -20.91 9.18 39.19
C VAL A 283 -21.64 8.70 40.45
N GLY A 284 -21.28 7.54 40.99
CA GLY A 284 -21.85 7.04 42.24
C GLY A 284 -21.55 7.95 43.44
N MET A 285 -20.34 8.52 43.51
CA MET A 285 -19.99 9.51 44.54
C MET A 285 -20.73 10.84 44.34
N ASP A 286 -20.83 11.32 43.10
CA ASP A 286 -21.55 12.57 42.75
C ASP A 286 -23.02 12.52 43.15
N GLN A 287 -23.67 11.37 43.00
CA GLN A 287 -25.06 11.15 43.40
C GLN A 287 -25.28 11.25 44.92
N VAL A 288 -24.28 10.89 45.73
CA VAL A 288 -24.36 11.01 47.20
C VAL A 288 -24.22 12.47 47.63
N ASP A 289 -23.38 13.24 46.94
CA ASP A 289 -23.12 14.65 47.25
C ASP A 289 -24.18 15.63 46.68
N ASN A 290 -25.23 15.12 46.00
CA ASN A 290 -26.38 15.88 45.47
C ASN A 290 -26.04 17.00 44.46
N ASN A 291 -24.83 16.98 43.89
CA ASN A 291 -24.40 17.90 42.84
C ASN A 291 -24.68 17.31 41.45
N LEU A 292 -25.95 17.25 41.03
CA LEU A 292 -26.41 16.62 39.78
C LEU A 292 -25.96 17.30 38.45
N THR A 293 -24.80 17.96 38.43
CA THR A 293 -24.29 18.71 37.26
C THR A 293 -22.93 18.18 36.74
N ALA A 294 -22.33 17.14 37.35
CA ALA A 294 -20.91 16.87 37.14
C ALA A 294 -20.56 15.72 36.18
N VAL A 295 -21.51 15.04 35.49
CA VAL A 295 -21.13 13.95 34.57
C VAL A 295 -20.23 14.47 33.43
N GLN A 296 -20.55 15.62 32.83
CA GLN A 296 -19.72 16.22 31.78
C GLN A 296 -18.35 16.65 32.31
N PHE A 297 -18.30 17.16 33.54
CA PHE A 297 -17.06 17.49 34.22
C PHE A 297 -16.20 16.24 34.45
N ILE A 298 -16.76 15.20 35.08
CA ILE A 298 -16.09 13.92 35.35
C ILE A 298 -15.55 13.31 34.06
N VAL A 299 -16.36 13.26 32.99
CA VAL A 299 -15.92 12.71 31.69
C VAL A 299 -14.78 13.53 31.09
N THR A 300 -14.82 14.86 31.20
CA THR A 300 -13.76 15.74 30.69
C THR A 300 -12.46 15.53 31.46
N GLU A 301 -12.50 15.50 32.79
CA GLU A 301 -11.31 15.28 33.62
C GLU A 301 -10.72 13.88 33.46
N MET A 302 -11.58 12.86 33.35
CA MET A 302 -11.13 11.50 33.03
C MET A 302 -10.44 11.46 31.67
N ALA A 303 -11.00 12.13 30.65
CA ALA A 303 -10.39 12.21 29.33
C ALA A 303 -9.03 12.93 29.36
N ASN A 304 -8.92 14.05 30.10
CA ASN A 304 -7.66 14.76 30.31
C ASN A 304 -6.61 13.86 30.98
N GLY A 305 -7.01 13.04 31.95
CA GLY A 305 -6.14 12.05 32.58
C GLY A 305 -5.59 11.01 31.61
N ILE A 306 -6.39 10.55 30.63
CA ILE A 306 -5.93 9.63 29.56
C ILE A 306 -4.93 10.32 28.64
N MET A 307 -5.15 11.61 28.34
CA MET A 307 -4.27 12.40 27.48
C MET A 307 -2.93 12.77 28.13
N GLY A 308 -2.71 12.37 29.40
CA GLY A 308 -1.46 12.61 30.12
C GLY A 308 -1.38 13.97 30.80
N SER A 309 -2.51 14.68 30.93
CA SER A 309 -2.62 15.96 31.64
C SER A 309 -3.63 15.88 32.78
N PRO A 310 -3.39 15.08 33.83
CA PRO A 310 -4.28 14.99 34.99
C PRO A 310 -4.19 16.26 35.84
N GLU A 311 -5.31 16.96 36.04
CA GLU A 311 -5.41 18.07 36.99
C GLU A 311 -5.91 17.54 38.34
N PHE A 312 -5.14 17.72 39.42
CA PHE A 312 -5.51 17.24 40.77
C PHE A 312 -6.24 18.28 41.61
N ASP A 313 -5.94 19.56 41.39
CA ASP A 313 -6.50 20.70 42.15
C ASP A 313 -8.02 20.79 42.02
N VAL A 314 -8.58 20.28 40.92
CA VAL A 314 -10.02 20.30 40.67
C VAL A 314 -10.75 19.21 41.48
N TRP A 315 -10.04 18.14 41.86
CA TRP A 315 -10.58 17.02 42.64
C TRP A 315 -10.50 17.25 44.15
N ASP A 316 -9.76 18.25 44.63
CA ASP A 316 -9.72 18.64 46.05
C ASP A 316 -11.09 19.08 46.59
N ARG A 317 -12.00 19.48 45.69
CA ARG A 317 -13.36 19.91 46.03
C ARG A 317 -14.42 18.84 45.76
N PHE A 318 -14.06 17.76 45.08
CA PHE A 318 -14.97 16.69 44.66
C PHE A 318 -14.87 15.48 45.61
N ALA A 319 -15.93 15.21 46.37
CA ALA A 319 -16.04 14.12 47.33
C ALA A 319 -14.76 13.84 48.19
N PRO A 320 -14.18 14.83 48.92
CA PRO A 320 -12.98 14.59 49.71
C PRO A 320 -13.27 13.66 50.89
N PRO A 321 -12.37 12.70 51.25
CA PRO A 321 -11.07 12.41 50.64
C PRO A 321 -11.11 11.33 49.54
N PHE A 322 -12.24 10.64 49.36
CA PHE A 322 -12.33 9.43 48.54
C PHE A 322 -12.24 9.71 47.03
N GLY A 323 -12.80 10.83 46.56
CA GLY A 323 -12.71 11.25 45.16
C GLY A 323 -11.27 11.48 44.71
N LEU A 324 -10.49 12.21 45.51
CA LEU A 324 -9.07 12.47 45.26
C LEU A 324 -8.24 11.17 45.26
N ILE A 325 -8.44 10.29 46.25
CA ILE A 325 -7.74 9.00 46.32
C ILE A 325 -8.07 8.13 45.11
N LEU A 326 -9.35 8.06 44.72
CA LEU A 326 -9.77 7.28 43.56
C LEU A 326 -9.17 7.84 42.27
N TYR A 327 -9.08 9.16 42.13
CA TYR A 327 -8.46 9.81 40.97
C TYR A 327 -6.94 9.60 40.89
N TYR A 328 -6.25 9.53 42.03
CA TYR A 328 -4.84 9.09 42.06
C TYR A 328 -4.66 7.66 41.58
N ILE A 329 -5.52 6.73 42.04
CA ILE A 329 -5.48 5.33 41.60
C ILE A 329 -5.80 5.23 40.10
N TYR A 330 -6.83 5.94 39.65
CA TYR A 330 -7.18 6.06 38.25
C TYR A 330 -5.99 6.52 37.40
N THR A 331 -5.38 7.64 37.77
CA THR A 331 -4.25 8.22 37.05
C THR A 331 -3.07 7.25 37.02
N PHE A 332 -2.77 6.59 38.14
CA PHE A 332 -1.71 5.59 38.22
C PHE A 332 -1.98 4.40 37.27
N ILE A 333 -3.18 3.84 37.28
CA ILE A 333 -3.53 2.71 36.41
C ILE A 333 -3.48 3.11 34.94
N ILE A 334 -4.06 4.25 34.56
CA ILE A 334 -4.09 4.69 33.16
C ILE A 334 -2.68 5.08 32.69
N THR A 335 -2.05 6.05 33.35
CA THR A 335 -0.83 6.68 32.84
C THR A 335 0.43 5.86 33.10
N VAL A 336 0.53 5.18 34.24
CA VAL A 336 1.76 4.43 34.60
C VAL A 336 1.68 2.98 34.14
N ILE A 337 0.54 2.31 34.27
CA ILE A 337 0.43 0.90 33.90
C ILE A 337 0.01 0.76 32.44
N LEU A 338 -1.20 1.23 32.10
CA LEU A 338 -1.81 0.94 30.81
C LEU A 338 -1.05 1.60 29.66
N LEU A 339 -0.72 2.90 29.73
CA LEU A 339 0.02 3.57 28.66
C LEU A 339 1.41 2.94 28.43
N ASN A 340 2.13 2.56 29.48
CA ASN A 340 3.44 1.91 29.33
C ASN A 340 3.34 0.51 28.70
N VAL A 341 2.30 -0.26 29.04
CA VAL A 341 2.03 -1.55 28.37
C VAL A 341 1.68 -1.33 26.91
N LEU A 342 0.90 -0.30 26.57
CA LEU A 342 0.58 0.04 25.18
C LEU A 342 1.85 0.39 24.39
N ILE A 343 2.75 1.19 24.97
CA ILE A 343 4.04 1.53 24.37
C ILE A 343 4.88 0.27 24.14
N ALA A 344 4.92 -0.65 25.11
CA ALA A 344 5.66 -1.90 24.98
C ALA A 344 5.11 -2.79 23.85
N LEU A 345 3.78 -2.93 23.74
CA LEU A 345 3.13 -3.66 22.65
C LEU A 345 3.43 -3.02 21.29
N TYR A 346 3.35 -1.69 21.22
CA TYR A 346 3.68 -0.95 20.01
C TYR A 346 5.14 -1.11 19.59
N ASN A 347 6.09 -1.12 20.53
CA ASN A 347 7.49 -1.36 20.20
C ASN A 347 7.73 -2.79 19.68
N SER A 348 7.11 -3.80 20.30
CA SER A 348 7.22 -5.20 19.84
C SER A 348 6.66 -5.37 18.43
N ALA A 349 5.43 -4.87 18.18
CA ALA A 349 4.80 -4.96 16.87
C ALA A 349 5.58 -4.19 15.80
N TYR A 350 6.14 -3.03 16.16
CA TYR A 350 6.99 -2.25 15.26
C TYR A 350 8.26 -3.03 14.87
N GLU A 351 8.92 -3.68 15.82
CA GLU A 351 10.13 -4.48 15.56
C GLU A 351 9.84 -5.67 14.63
N ASP A 352 8.78 -6.43 14.89
CA ASP A 352 8.41 -7.62 14.11
C ASP A 352 8.14 -7.29 12.63
N ILE A 353 7.52 -6.13 12.37
CA ILE A 353 7.17 -5.71 11.01
C ILE A 353 8.35 -5.01 10.33
N THR A 354 9.15 -4.22 11.06
CA THR A 354 10.31 -3.56 10.45
C THR A 354 11.37 -4.55 10.00
N GLN A 355 11.51 -5.70 10.67
CA GLN A 355 12.36 -6.80 10.20
C GLN A 355 11.91 -7.36 8.85
N ASN A 356 10.60 -7.33 8.54
CA ASN A 356 10.01 -7.83 7.29
C ASN A 356 9.49 -6.72 6.36
N ALA A 357 9.91 -5.46 6.57
CA ALA A 357 9.32 -4.30 5.91
C ALA A 357 9.40 -4.34 4.37
N ILE A 358 10.42 -5.00 3.81
CA ILE A 358 10.55 -5.16 2.36
C ILE A 358 9.48 -6.10 1.84
N ASP A 359 9.33 -7.28 2.45
CA ASP A 359 8.36 -8.29 2.04
C ASP A 359 6.93 -7.76 2.19
N GLU A 360 6.65 -7.01 3.26
CA GLU A 360 5.38 -6.33 3.49
C GLU A 360 5.08 -5.26 2.45
N TYR A 361 6.08 -4.45 2.07
CA TYR A 361 5.93 -3.50 0.98
C TYR A 361 5.64 -4.21 -0.35
N LEU A 362 6.36 -5.29 -0.67
CA LEU A 362 6.15 -6.07 -1.88
C LEU A 362 4.75 -6.70 -1.90
N ALA A 363 4.25 -7.14 -0.75
CA ALA A 363 2.87 -7.63 -0.60
C ALA A 363 1.83 -6.53 -0.81
N LEU A 364 2.02 -5.34 -0.24
CA LEU A 364 1.16 -4.19 -0.51
C LEU A 364 1.15 -3.80 -1.99
N PHE A 365 2.32 -3.72 -2.61
CA PHE A 365 2.44 -3.36 -4.03
C PHE A 365 1.77 -4.40 -4.93
N SER A 366 1.94 -5.68 -4.61
CA SER A 366 1.29 -6.79 -5.33
C SER A 366 -0.23 -6.73 -5.16
N GLN A 367 -0.71 -6.50 -3.93
CA GLN A 367 -2.14 -6.36 -3.65
C GLN A 367 -2.75 -5.19 -4.42
N LYS A 368 -2.07 -4.03 -4.44
CA LYS A 368 -2.50 -2.85 -5.18
C LYS A 368 -2.56 -3.13 -6.69
N THR A 369 -1.53 -3.77 -7.24
CA THR A 369 -1.49 -4.13 -8.67
C THR A 369 -2.64 -5.07 -9.04
N ILE A 370 -2.87 -6.11 -8.24
CA ILE A 370 -3.96 -7.06 -8.49
C ILE A 370 -5.33 -6.39 -8.36
N GLN A 371 -5.52 -5.43 -7.45
CA GLN A 371 -6.78 -4.70 -7.34
C GLN A 371 -7.15 -3.97 -8.64
N PHE A 372 -6.16 -3.39 -9.33
CA PHE A 372 -6.37 -2.78 -10.65
C PHE A 372 -6.60 -3.80 -11.76
N VAL A 373 -6.04 -5.02 -11.66
CA VAL A 373 -6.15 -6.06 -12.69
C VAL A 373 -7.39 -6.95 -12.53
N ARG A 374 -7.86 -7.21 -11.30
CA ARG A 374 -8.96 -8.15 -10.98
C ARG A 374 -10.32 -7.61 -11.40
N ALA A 375 -10.47 -6.29 -11.46
CA ALA A 375 -11.67 -5.62 -11.91
C ALA A 375 -11.33 -4.70 -13.09
N PRO A 376 -11.11 -5.25 -14.30
CA PRO A 376 -11.09 -4.45 -15.50
C PRO A 376 -12.53 -3.98 -15.73
N ASP A 377 -12.89 -2.83 -15.17
CA ASP A 377 -14.16 -2.19 -15.51
C ASP A 377 -14.16 -1.96 -17.02
N GLU A 378 -15.18 -2.47 -17.70
CA GLU A 378 -15.39 -2.32 -19.16
C GLU A 378 -15.38 -0.83 -19.59
N ASN A 379 -15.69 0.08 -18.65
CA ASN A 379 -15.61 1.53 -18.82
C ASN A 379 -14.78 2.17 -17.69
N VAL A 380 -13.50 2.46 -17.93
CA VAL A 380 -12.58 3.04 -16.93
C VAL A 380 -12.71 4.56 -16.90
N PHE A 381 -13.83 5.09 -16.42
CA PHE A 381 -13.90 6.50 -16.08
C PHE A 381 -13.48 6.72 -14.64
N ILE A 382 -12.30 7.28 -14.45
CA ILE A 382 -11.79 7.65 -13.13
C ILE A 382 -12.62 8.84 -12.61
N ALA A 383 -13.15 8.74 -11.39
CA ALA A 383 -13.84 9.86 -10.75
C ALA A 383 -12.96 11.12 -10.75
N PRO A 384 -13.49 12.32 -11.07
CA PRO A 384 -14.91 12.67 -11.25
C PRO A 384 -15.43 12.56 -12.69
N PHE A 385 -14.60 12.13 -13.64
CA PHE A 385 -15.00 12.04 -15.06
C PHE A 385 -16.08 10.98 -15.30
N ASN A 386 -16.26 10.06 -14.35
CA ASN A 386 -17.38 9.11 -14.32
C ASN A 386 -18.76 9.77 -14.37
N LEU A 387 -18.92 11.00 -13.88
CA LEU A 387 -20.19 11.72 -14.02
C LEU A 387 -20.51 12.03 -15.48
N ILE A 388 -19.50 12.28 -16.31
CA ILE A 388 -19.71 12.52 -17.75
C ILE A 388 -20.20 11.25 -18.42
N GLU A 389 -19.64 10.10 -18.05
CA GLU A 389 -20.14 8.81 -18.52
C GLU A 389 -21.60 8.59 -18.08
N ILE A 390 -21.88 8.67 -16.78
CA ILE A 390 -23.22 8.38 -16.25
C ILE A 390 -24.27 9.32 -16.86
N ILE A 391 -24.00 10.63 -16.87
CA ILE A 391 -24.97 11.65 -17.27
C ILE A 391 -25.07 11.77 -18.80
N CYS A 392 -23.94 11.75 -19.52
CA CYS A 392 -23.91 12.02 -20.95
C CYS A 392 -23.85 10.76 -21.83
N LEU A 393 -23.41 9.61 -21.31
CA LEU A 393 -23.25 8.37 -22.08
C LEU A 393 -24.24 7.26 -21.65
N SER A 394 -24.18 6.78 -20.41
CA SER A 394 -24.96 5.62 -19.97
C SER A 394 -26.46 5.89 -19.92
N ILE A 395 -26.91 6.92 -19.18
CA ILE A 395 -28.34 7.25 -19.05
C ILE A 395 -29.03 7.50 -20.41
N PRO A 396 -28.45 8.27 -21.35
CA PRO A 396 -29.11 8.54 -22.63
C PRO A 396 -28.92 7.47 -23.72
N PHE A 397 -27.78 6.78 -23.78
CA PHE A 397 -27.43 5.94 -24.95
C PHE A 397 -27.45 4.43 -24.70
N GLU A 398 -27.35 3.96 -23.45
CA GLU A 398 -27.34 2.52 -23.15
C GLU A 398 -28.64 1.81 -23.56
N TRP A 399 -29.77 2.53 -23.50
CA TRP A 399 -31.09 2.00 -23.88
C TRP A 399 -31.36 2.02 -25.39
N TRP A 400 -30.59 2.77 -26.18
CA TRP A 400 -30.91 3.02 -27.60
C TRP A 400 -29.84 2.56 -28.59
N MET A 401 -28.58 2.39 -28.15
CA MET A 401 -27.45 2.10 -29.04
C MET A 401 -26.96 0.65 -28.94
N SER A 402 -26.44 0.10 -30.05
CA SER A 402 -25.78 -1.22 -30.05
C SER A 402 -24.40 -1.15 -29.38
N LYS A 403 -23.99 -2.24 -28.72
CA LYS A 403 -22.71 -2.32 -27.95
C LYS A 403 -21.49 -1.79 -28.73
N GLN A 404 -21.32 -2.20 -29.98
CA GLN A 404 -20.19 -1.79 -30.81
C GLN A 404 -20.15 -0.28 -31.14
N SER A 405 -21.31 0.37 -31.24
CA SER A 405 -21.38 1.82 -31.47
C SER A 405 -21.18 2.59 -30.17
N TYR A 406 -21.63 2.02 -29.05
CA TYR A 406 -21.37 2.56 -27.72
C TYR A 406 -19.88 2.53 -27.37
N GLU A 407 -19.19 1.41 -27.62
CA GLU A 407 -17.74 1.26 -27.42
C GLU A 407 -16.96 2.34 -28.21
N ARG A 408 -17.24 2.50 -29.51
CA ARG A 408 -16.57 3.54 -30.32
C ARG A 408 -16.83 4.96 -29.82
N LEU A 409 -18.05 5.26 -29.37
CA LEU A 409 -18.38 6.56 -28.81
C LEU A 409 -17.63 6.78 -27.50
N ASN A 410 -17.57 5.74 -26.66
CA ASN A 410 -16.84 5.73 -25.41
C ASN A 410 -15.34 6.01 -25.64
N ASP A 411 -14.71 5.32 -26.59
CA ASP A 411 -13.30 5.51 -26.94
C ASP A 411 -13.00 6.94 -27.41
N ILE A 412 -13.90 7.54 -28.19
CA ILE A 412 -13.78 8.94 -28.62
C ILE A 412 -13.85 9.89 -27.42
N VAL A 413 -14.81 9.66 -26.51
CA VAL A 413 -14.98 10.50 -25.32
C VAL A 413 -13.80 10.35 -24.36
N MET A 414 -13.33 9.11 -24.12
CA MET A 414 -12.11 8.83 -23.37
C MET A 414 -10.90 9.51 -23.99
N GLY A 415 -10.74 9.42 -25.32
CA GLY A 415 -9.67 10.08 -26.06
C GLY A 415 -9.68 11.61 -25.89
N ILE A 416 -10.86 12.24 -25.86
CA ILE A 416 -10.99 13.68 -25.66
C ILE A 416 -10.64 14.07 -24.22
N ILE A 417 -11.24 13.42 -23.22
CA ILE A 417 -11.08 13.73 -21.80
C ILE A 417 -9.64 13.48 -21.36
N TYR A 418 -9.08 12.34 -21.74
CA TYR A 418 -7.73 11.94 -21.35
C TYR A 418 -6.66 12.42 -22.33
N SER A 419 -6.99 13.19 -23.38
CA SER A 419 -6.01 13.68 -24.37
C SER A 419 -4.74 14.30 -23.77
N PRO A 420 -4.76 15.13 -22.71
CA PRO A 420 -3.53 15.71 -22.17
C PRO A 420 -2.69 14.66 -21.45
N LEU A 421 -3.33 13.67 -20.83
CA LEU A 421 -2.68 12.55 -20.14
C LEU A 421 -2.12 11.55 -21.15
N LEU A 422 -2.87 11.23 -22.20
CA LEU A 422 -2.45 10.32 -23.29
C LEU A 422 -1.18 10.82 -23.98
N VAL A 423 -1.01 12.14 -24.12
CA VAL A 423 0.22 12.72 -24.68
C VAL A 423 1.43 12.41 -23.80
N VAL A 424 1.26 12.45 -22.48
CA VAL A 424 2.31 12.15 -21.50
C VAL A 424 2.57 10.65 -21.45
N THR A 425 1.52 9.81 -21.43
CA THR A 425 1.69 8.35 -21.41
C THR A 425 2.38 7.87 -22.68
N ALA A 426 1.96 8.34 -23.86
CA ALA A 426 2.59 8.01 -25.13
C ALA A 426 4.08 8.42 -25.17
N TYR A 427 4.45 9.55 -24.56
CA TYR A 427 5.85 9.95 -24.43
C TYR A 427 6.64 8.98 -23.54
N THR A 428 6.09 8.60 -22.37
CA THR A 428 6.74 7.64 -21.47
C THR A 428 6.85 6.25 -22.09
N GLU A 429 5.79 5.75 -22.73
CA GLU A 429 5.81 4.45 -23.41
C GLU A 429 6.81 4.44 -24.56
N GLN A 430 6.93 5.54 -25.31
CA GLN A 430 7.93 5.65 -26.36
C GLN A 430 9.36 5.54 -25.82
N GLN A 431 9.64 6.14 -24.66
CA GLN A 431 10.95 6.01 -24.01
C GLN A 431 11.20 4.57 -23.56
N THR A 432 10.21 3.93 -22.93
CA THR A 432 10.30 2.54 -22.50
C THR A 432 10.47 1.59 -23.69
N ALA A 433 9.73 1.77 -24.78
CA ALA A 433 9.85 0.95 -25.98
C ALA A 433 11.24 1.04 -26.64
N ARG A 434 11.87 2.22 -26.58
CA ARG A 434 13.28 2.39 -27.02
C ARG A 434 14.24 1.59 -26.13
N GLN A 435 14.03 1.60 -24.82
CA GLN A 435 14.83 0.81 -23.88
C GLN A 435 14.64 -0.69 -24.12
N VAL A 436 13.39 -1.16 -24.21
CA VAL A 436 13.09 -2.57 -24.51
C VAL A 436 13.73 -3.02 -25.82
N LYS A 437 13.63 -2.19 -26.88
CA LYS A 437 14.27 -2.48 -28.17
C LYS A 437 15.79 -2.54 -28.06
N PHE A 438 16.39 -1.69 -27.22
CA PHE A 438 17.82 -1.70 -26.95
C PHE A 438 18.23 -2.96 -26.17
N ASN A 439 17.52 -3.33 -25.12
CA ASN A 439 17.80 -4.54 -24.31
C ASN A 439 17.67 -5.81 -25.14
N ARG A 440 16.64 -5.89 -26.00
CA ARG A 440 16.50 -7.01 -26.95
C ARG A 440 17.64 -7.11 -27.94
N SER A 441 18.24 -5.99 -28.35
CA SER A 441 19.42 -6.03 -29.22
C SER A 441 20.64 -6.65 -28.53
N ARG A 442 20.67 -6.62 -27.19
CA ARG A 442 21.69 -7.26 -26.34
C ARG A 442 21.34 -8.68 -25.91
N HIS A 443 20.16 -9.20 -26.26
CA HIS A 443 19.63 -10.49 -25.76
C HIS A 443 19.45 -10.52 -24.24
N GLU A 444 19.22 -9.36 -23.62
CA GLU A 444 18.90 -9.20 -22.20
C GLU A 444 17.38 -9.17 -21.98
N SER A 445 16.95 -9.24 -20.72
CA SER A 445 15.53 -9.18 -20.39
C SER A 445 14.93 -7.81 -20.72
N ASP A 446 13.64 -7.80 -21.09
CA ASP A 446 12.93 -6.57 -21.50
C ASP A 446 12.94 -5.49 -20.39
N ASP A 447 13.05 -5.89 -19.11
CA ASP A 447 13.07 -5.03 -17.93
C ASP A 447 14.46 -4.65 -17.44
N ASP A 448 15.54 -5.10 -18.10
CA ASP A 448 16.90 -4.91 -17.62
C ASP A 448 17.32 -3.43 -17.59
N THR A 449 18.05 -3.04 -16.55
CA THR A 449 18.54 -1.68 -16.35
C THR A 449 20.05 -1.70 -16.21
N ILE A 450 20.74 -0.98 -17.08
CA ILE A 450 22.19 -0.87 -17.05
C ILE A 450 22.62 -0.16 -15.76
N GLU A 451 23.14 -0.94 -14.82
CA GLU A 451 23.69 -0.41 -13.57
C GLU A 451 24.92 0.45 -13.87
N GLU A 452 25.19 1.45 -13.01
CA GLU A 452 26.32 2.38 -13.20
C GLU A 452 27.67 1.66 -13.35
N TRP A 453 27.82 0.49 -12.71
CA TRP A 453 29.01 -0.36 -12.82
C TRP A 453 29.18 -1.01 -14.20
N GLU A 454 28.09 -1.35 -14.89
CA GLU A 454 28.14 -1.87 -16.26
C GLU A 454 28.49 -0.79 -17.28
N GLN A 455 28.11 0.46 -17.02
CA GLN A 455 28.51 1.61 -17.84
C GLN A 455 30.00 1.92 -17.67
N MET A 456 30.56 1.62 -16.49
CA MET A 456 31.98 1.79 -16.19
C MET A 456 32.83 0.65 -16.78
N LEU A 457 32.27 -0.52 -17.08
CA LEU A 457 33.01 -1.64 -17.67
C LEU A 457 33.67 -1.26 -19.01
N ASP A 458 32.99 -0.49 -19.85
CA ASP A 458 33.56 0.00 -21.13
C ASP A 458 34.65 1.08 -20.95
N GLN A 459 34.71 1.72 -19.79
CA GLN A 459 35.67 2.80 -19.48
C GLN A 459 36.87 2.32 -18.67
N THR A 460 36.77 1.15 -18.04
CA THR A 460 37.82 0.61 -17.16
C THR A 460 38.46 -0.62 -17.80
N ASP A 461 39.72 -0.51 -18.20
CA ASP A 461 40.51 -1.64 -18.69
C ASP A 461 40.89 -2.58 -17.52
N PHE A 462 40.00 -3.53 -17.22
CA PHE A 462 40.19 -4.54 -16.18
C PHE A 462 41.35 -5.51 -16.50
N GLU A 463 41.68 -5.69 -17.77
CA GLU A 463 42.81 -6.52 -18.21
C GLU A 463 44.15 -5.76 -18.04
N GLY A 464 44.21 -4.49 -18.42
CA GLY A 464 45.40 -3.64 -18.29
C GLY A 464 45.72 -3.22 -16.85
N SER A 465 44.72 -3.14 -15.96
CA SER A 465 44.88 -2.72 -14.56
C SER A 465 45.37 -3.82 -13.60
N GLY A 466 45.54 -5.05 -14.10
CA GLY A 466 45.94 -6.21 -13.31
C GLY A 466 44.94 -6.58 -12.20
N TRP A 467 43.71 -6.08 -12.28
CA TRP A 467 42.64 -6.33 -11.32
C TRP A 467 42.23 -7.81 -11.30
N HIS A 468 42.06 -8.40 -12.49
CA HIS A 468 41.73 -9.83 -12.63
C HIS A 468 42.71 -10.72 -11.85
N LYS A 469 44.01 -10.45 -11.99
CA LYS A 469 45.06 -11.20 -11.29
C LYS A 469 44.98 -11.03 -9.77
N ARG A 470 44.69 -9.82 -9.29
CA ARG A 470 44.51 -9.55 -7.85
C ARG A 470 43.28 -10.26 -7.28
N VAL A 471 42.18 -10.34 -8.03
CA VAL A 471 40.97 -11.07 -7.65
C VAL A 471 41.23 -12.57 -7.63
N GLU A 472 41.96 -13.09 -8.60
CA GLU A 472 42.36 -14.49 -8.66
C GLU A 472 43.29 -14.88 -7.50
N ASP A 473 44.26 -14.02 -7.16
CA ASP A 473 45.16 -14.20 -6.00
C ASP A 473 44.43 -14.10 -4.64
N SER A 474 43.28 -13.41 -4.59
CA SER A 474 42.49 -13.24 -3.36
C SER A 474 41.33 -14.22 -3.23
N LYS A 475 41.06 -15.03 -4.27
CA LYS A 475 40.06 -16.09 -4.21
C LYS A 475 40.56 -17.20 -3.28
N PRO A 476 39.89 -17.47 -2.15
CA PRO A 476 40.29 -18.55 -1.26
C PRO A 476 40.16 -19.88 -1.99
N ASN A 477 41.21 -20.69 -1.96
CA ASN A 477 41.26 -21.95 -2.69
C ASN A 477 40.44 -23.00 -1.93
N VAL A 478 39.17 -23.17 -2.29
CA VAL A 478 38.19 -24.00 -1.55
C VAL A 478 38.60 -25.48 -1.44
N ILE A 479 39.49 -25.95 -2.32
CA ILE A 479 39.91 -27.35 -2.40
C ILE A 479 41.04 -27.68 -1.40
N GLN A 480 41.85 -26.69 -1.01
CA GLN A 480 43.02 -26.91 -0.15
C GLN A 480 42.99 -25.94 1.03
N ASP A 481 43.02 -26.49 2.24
CA ASP A 481 43.09 -25.71 3.48
C ASP A 481 44.30 -24.77 3.42
N ASP A 482 44.05 -23.49 3.70
CA ASP A 482 45.03 -22.40 3.64
C ASP A 482 46.23 -22.65 4.57
N THR A 483 46.01 -23.43 5.63
CA THR A 483 47.08 -23.92 6.52
C THR A 483 47.96 -24.98 5.86
N ALA A 484 47.39 -25.89 5.07
CA ALA A 484 48.14 -26.94 4.38
C ALA A 484 49.10 -26.35 3.33
N ILE A 485 48.65 -25.35 2.56
CA ILE A 485 49.49 -24.65 1.57
C ILE A 485 50.66 -23.92 2.25
N LYS A 486 50.43 -23.29 3.42
CA LYS A 486 51.47 -22.62 4.19
C LYS A 486 52.49 -23.62 4.77
N VAL A 487 52.03 -24.79 5.20
CA VAL A 487 52.90 -25.87 5.70
C VAL A 487 53.77 -26.45 4.57
N GLU A 488 53.22 -26.64 3.37
CA GLU A 488 53.98 -27.13 2.22
C GLU A 488 55.06 -26.13 1.78
N LYS A 489 54.75 -24.84 1.75
CA LYS A 489 55.75 -23.77 1.52
C LYS A 489 56.84 -23.77 2.58
N LEU A 490 56.48 -23.94 3.86
CA LEU A 490 57.45 -24.05 4.95
C LEU A 490 58.35 -25.27 4.79
N GLN A 491 57.79 -26.42 4.39
CA GLN A 491 58.59 -27.62 4.13
C GLN A 491 59.61 -27.41 3.00
N GLN A 492 59.21 -26.73 1.91
CA GLN A 492 60.12 -26.37 0.82
C GLN A 492 61.25 -25.43 1.30
N GLN A 493 60.93 -24.40 2.07
CA GLN A 493 61.93 -23.48 2.62
C GLN A 493 62.89 -24.18 3.59
N VAL A 494 62.39 -25.11 4.40
CA VAL A 494 63.22 -25.92 5.31
C VAL A 494 64.12 -26.87 4.51
N ALA A 495 63.64 -27.43 3.40
CA ALA A 495 64.44 -28.27 2.52
C ALA A 495 65.58 -27.47 1.86
N GLU A 496 65.31 -26.27 1.33
CA GLU A 496 66.33 -25.37 0.79
C GLU A 496 67.36 -24.96 1.86
N LEU A 497 66.91 -24.63 3.08
CA LEU A 497 67.80 -24.36 4.21
C LEU A 497 68.68 -25.55 4.56
N MET A 498 68.12 -26.77 4.54
CA MET A 498 68.89 -28.00 4.76
C MET A 498 69.91 -28.25 3.66
N GLU A 499 69.60 -27.95 2.40
CA GLU A 499 70.58 -28.03 1.31
C GLU A 499 71.70 -27.00 1.47
N MET A 500 71.35 -25.74 1.81
CA MET A 500 72.34 -24.71 2.10
C MET A 500 73.24 -25.07 3.28
N LEU A 501 72.69 -25.70 4.33
CA LEU A 501 73.46 -26.19 5.47
C LEU A 501 74.37 -27.37 5.10
N LYS A 502 73.91 -28.31 4.27
CA LYS A 502 74.74 -29.41 3.75
C LYS A 502 75.88 -28.88 2.88
N ALA A 503 75.61 -27.91 2.01
CA ALA A 503 76.64 -27.24 1.20
C ALA A 503 77.69 -26.54 2.09
N ARG A 504 77.27 -25.91 3.18
CA ARG A 504 78.16 -25.27 4.16
C ARG A 504 78.94 -26.26 5.03
N GLN A 505 78.38 -27.43 5.35
CA GLN A 505 79.11 -28.50 6.03
C GLN A 505 80.18 -29.12 5.13
N GLN A 506 79.89 -29.29 3.83
CA GLN A 506 80.88 -29.75 2.85
C GLN A 506 82.03 -28.75 2.67
N SER A 507 81.76 -27.44 2.77
CA SER A 507 82.83 -26.43 2.73
C SER A 507 83.72 -26.40 3.98
N ASN A 508 83.22 -26.85 5.14
CA ASN A 508 83.96 -26.88 6.40
C ASN A 508 84.69 -28.22 6.69
N GLY A 509 84.42 -29.28 5.92
CA GLY A 509 85.05 -30.59 6.06
C GLY A 509 86.30 -30.83 5.19
N GLY A 510 86.74 -29.80 4.45
CA GLY A 510 87.91 -29.85 3.56
C GLY A 510 89.14 -29.10 4.08
N GLY A 511 89.33 -29.05 5.40
CA GLY A 511 90.49 -28.44 6.07
C GLY A 511 91.39 -29.46 6.73
#